data_AF-A0A2V5NWN7-F1
#
_entry.id   AF-A0A2V5NWN7-F1
#
_cell.length_a   1.000
_cell.length_b   1.000
_cell.length_c   1.000
_cell.angle_alpha   90.00
_cell.angle_beta   90.00
_cell.angle_gamma   90.00
#
_symmetry.space_group_name_H-M   'P 1'
#
loop_
_entity.id
_entity.type
_entity.pdbx_description
1 polymer ?
#
loop_
_entity_poly.entity_id
_entity_poly.type
_entity_poly.pdbx_seq_one_letter_code
_entity_poly.pdbx_strand_id
1 'polypeptide(L)'
;MVSSAGYSVLANDVVASGSYSFHLAQPDATDQFLTLNPVLLLRTNSQLAFSKRLGWATSAQVARAQISTNSGAAWQDLWSQPGSGSSGESFFTRITNSLSAYAGALAQVRFVYDFTGGSYYPQTSAGVGLYLDDIAISNADQPGNQLTNNIPAGSSFSFYPTNTGDYLLHLRAQLPGRTLDWGPSLRVTVATPPPSVLLAGKPVLSGGQIQLDFTVANYRTNMTFQLWKASNANGTWAVDNSAVFSTLIPNSKFRATTSTAGAARAFYRLKASY
;
A
#
# COMPACT_ATOMS: atom_id res chain seq x y z
N MET A 1 13.95 11.29 -12.19
CA MET A 1 14.68 11.90 -13.33
C MET A 1 16.17 11.54 -13.27
N VAL A 2 16.85 11.69 -14.40
CA VAL A 2 18.30 11.46 -14.55
C VAL A 2 18.92 12.73 -15.14
N SER A 3 20.07 13.16 -14.61
CA SER A 3 20.87 14.25 -15.18
C SER A 3 22.28 13.75 -15.49
N SER A 4 22.65 13.76 -16.77
CA SER A 4 24.01 13.48 -17.23
C SER A 4 24.44 14.45 -18.31
N ALA A 5 25.72 14.77 -18.35
CA ALA A 5 26.29 15.62 -19.38
C ALA A 5 26.81 14.78 -20.56
N GLY A 6 25.98 14.62 -21.60
CA GLY A 6 26.42 14.16 -22.91
C GLY A 6 26.64 12.65 -23.11
N TYR A 7 26.29 11.78 -22.17
CA TYR A 7 26.39 10.32 -22.31
C TYR A 7 25.10 9.59 -21.85
N SER A 8 24.93 8.34 -22.30
CA SER A 8 23.82 7.48 -21.88
C SER A 8 24.06 6.96 -20.46
N VAL A 9 23.16 7.27 -19.53
CA VAL A 9 23.16 6.67 -18.18
C VAL A 9 22.67 5.22 -18.20
N LEU A 10 22.01 4.76 -19.26
CA LEU A 10 21.79 3.32 -19.45
C LEU A 10 23.02 2.71 -20.11
N ALA A 11 23.63 1.75 -19.41
CA ALA A 11 24.87 1.09 -19.81
C ALA A 11 24.67 -0.42 -19.93
N ASN A 12 25.31 -1.05 -20.90
CA ASN A 12 25.18 -2.50 -21.22
C ASN A 12 26.53 -3.24 -21.24
N ASP A 13 27.61 -2.55 -20.86
CA ASP A 13 28.98 -3.04 -20.74
C ASP A 13 29.26 -3.65 -19.36
N VAL A 14 28.67 -3.08 -18.31
CA VAL A 14 28.84 -3.47 -16.91
C VAL A 14 27.46 -3.57 -16.26
N VAL A 15 26.96 -4.79 -16.10
CA VAL A 15 25.63 -5.08 -15.53
C VAL A 15 25.73 -6.09 -14.38
N ALA A 16 24.82 -6.02 -13.42
CA ALA A 16 24.67 -7.02 -12.36
C ALA A 16 23.70 -8.11 -12.80
N SER A 17 22.57 -7.70 -13.41
CA SER A 17 21.58 -8.60 -13.99
C SER A 17 20.92 -8.00 -15.24
N GLY A 18 20.11 -8.78 -15.94
CA GLY A 18 19.38 -8.31 -17.13
C GLY A 18 20.30 -7.87 -18.27
N SER A 19 19.96 -6.74 -18.90
CA SER A 19 20.66 -6.21 -20.10
C SER A 19 21.22 -4.80 -19.92
N TYR A 20 20.86 -4.09 -18.84
CA TYR A 20 21.25 -2.71 -18.61
C TYR A 20 21.38 -2.40 -17.12
N SER A 21 22.37 -1.59 -16.78
CA SER A 21 22.51 -0.93 -15.47
C SER A 21 22.44 0.60 -15.64
N PHE A 22 22.39 1.33 -14.53
CA PHE A 22 22.58 2.77 -14.51
C PHE A 22 24.05 3.12 -14.27
N HIS A 23 24.65 3.92 -15.13
CA HIS A 23 26.04 4.37 -15.07
C HIS A 23 26.12 5.88 -14.82
N LEU A 24 26.81 6.26 -13.76
CA LEU A 24 26.99 7.65 -13.31
C LEU A 24 28.49 7.98 -13.35
N ALA A 25 28.88 8.80 -14.33
CA ALA A 25 30.22 9.32 -14.56
C ALA A 25 30.20 10.87 -14.62
N GLN A 26 31.34 11.51 -14.38
CA GLN A 26 31.43 12.96 -14.17
C GLN A 26 32.38 13.63 -15.17
N PRO A 27 32.03 13.72 -16.47
CA PRO A 27 32.90 14.34 -17.47
C PRO A 27 33.22 15.80 -17.16
N ASP A 28 32.23 16.56 -16.67
CA ASP A 28 32.36 18.00 -16.39
C ASP A 28 32.53 18.32 -14.90
N ALA A 29 32.99 17.36 -14.07
CA ALA A 29 33.15 17.52 -12.63
C ALA A 29 31.88 18.01 -11.89
N THR A 30 30.71 17.50 -12.27
CA THR A 30 29.41 17.86 -11.69
C THR A 30 28.71 16.67 -11.04
N ASP A 31 27.93 16.93 -10.00
CA ASP A 31 27.11 15.91 -9.33
C ASP A 31 26.12 15.25 -10.30
N GLN A 32 26.05 13.93 -10.28
CA GLN A 32 25.11 13.15 -11.10
C GLN A 32 23.98 12.60 -10.23
N PHE A 33 22.74 12.72 -10.69
CA PHE A 33 21.56 12.31 -9.92
C PHE A 33 20.71 11.27 -10.67
N LEU A 34 20.35 10.20 -9.97
CA LEU A 34 19.30 9.25 -10.36
C LEU A 34 18.20 9.31 -9.29
N THR A 35 17.19 10.16 -9.49
CA THR A 35 16.02 10.23 -8.60
C THR A 35 14.93 9.28 -9.08
N LEU A 36 14.51 8.37 -8.22
CA LEU A 36 13.41 7.45 -8.52
C LEU A 36 12.09 8.22 -8.60
N ASN A 37 11.29 7.93 -9.63
CA ASN A 37 10.02 8.64 -9.85
C ASN A 37 8.93 8.33 -8.79
N PRO A 38 8.80 7.12 -8.22
CA PRO A 38 7.80 6.84 -7.20
C PRO A 38 8.02 7.63 -5.90
N VAL A 39 6.93 8.19 -5.38
CA VAL A 39 6.80 8.51 -3.95
C VAL A 39 6.25 7.26 -3.26
N LEU A 40 6.79 6.89 -2.10
CA LEU A 40 6.45 5.65 -1.39
C LEU A 40 6.07 5.96 0.06
N LEU A 41 4.99 5.36 0.55
CA LEU A 41 4.71 5.28 1.98
C LEU A 41 5.54 4.13 2.58
N LEU A 42 6.42 4.47 3.49
CA LEU A 42 7.28 3.50 4.14
C LEU A 42 6.57 2.87 5.36
N ARG A 43 6.89 1.61 5.63
CA ARG A 43 6.40 0.80 6.76
C ARG A 43 7.58 0.39 7.64
N THR A 44 7.29 -0.15 8.82
CA THR A 44 8.30 -0.58 9.81
C THR A 44 9.35 -1.56 9.26
N ASN A 45 8.98 -2.37 8.26
CA ASN A 45 9.86 -3.35 7.61
C ASN A 45 10.26 -2.96 6.17
N SER A 46 10.10 -1.69 5.78
CA SER A 46 10.55 -1.21 4.47
C SER A 46 12.08 -1.23 4.38
N GLN A 47 12.58 -1.50 3.18
CA GLN A 47 14.01 -1.66 2.94
C GLN A 47 14.35 -1.20 1.52
N LEU A 48 15.43 -0.44 1.38
CA LEU A 48 16.05 -0.13 0.09
C LEU A 48 17.17 -1.15 -0.14
N ALA A 49 17.16 -1.84 -1.29
CA ALA A 49 18.23 -2.74 -1.68
C ALA A 49 18.61 -2.49 -3.15
N PHE A 50 19.91 -2.47 -3.43
CA PHE A 50 20.45 -2.21 -4.76
C PHE A 50 21.79 -2.91 -4.94
N SER A 51 22.11 -3.29 -6.17
CA SER A 51 23.42 -3.81 -6.55
C SER A 51 24.26 -2.62 -7.02
N LYS A 52 25.50 -2.49 -6.57
CA LYS A 52 26.40 -1.40 -6.99
C LYS A 52 27.80 -1.89 -7.29
N ARG A 53 28.49 -1.19 -8.19
CA ARG A 53 29.92 -1.36 -8.47
C ARG A 53 30.54 0.01 -8.66
N LEU A 54 31.44 0.42 -7.77
CA LEU A 54 32.20 1.66 -7.91
C LEU A 54 33.56 1.35 -8.55
N GLY A 55 33.77 1.85 -9.76
CA GLY A 55 34.99 1.63 -10.56
C GLY A 55 36.07 2.67 -10.28
N TRP A 56 36.74 3.15 -11.34
CA TRP A 56 37.70 4.25 -11.23
C TRP A 56 37.01 5.52 -10.72
N ALA A 57 37.36 5.91 -9.50
CA ALA A 57 36.79 7.05 -8.77
C ALA A 57 37.82 7.56 -7.75
N THR A 58 38.03 8.87 -7.65
CA THR A 58 38.86 9.45 -6.58
C THR A 58 38.08 9.51 -5.27
N SER A 59 38.75 9.71 -4.14
CA SER A 59 38.08 9.87 -2.83
C SER A 59 37.14 11.08 -2.77
N ALA A 60 37.30 12.04 -3.69
CA ALA A 60 36.42 13.18 -3.84
C ALA A 60 35.16 12.91 -4.69
N GLN A 61 35.13 11.79 -5.42
CA GLN A 61 33.94 11.33 -6.14
C GLN A 61 33.18 10.34 -5.24
N VAL A 62 32.01 10.73 -4.74
CA VAL A 62 31.34 10.00 -3.64
C VAL A 62 29.99 9.45 -4.10
N ALA A 63 29.85 8.12 -4.08
CA ALA A 63 28.60 7.44 -4.33
C ALA A 63 27.69 7.52 -3.09
N ARG A 64 26.40 7.82 -3.27
CA ARG A 64 25.40 7.87 -2.20
C ARG A 64 24.05 7.30 -2.61
N ALA A 65 23.33 6.78 -1.62
CA ALA A 65 21.89 6.56 -1.67
C ALA A 65 21.23 7.45 -0.61
N GLN A 66 20.21 8.20 -1.01
CA GLN A 66 19.60 9.25 -0.18
C GLN A 66 18.08 9.14 -0.17
N ILE A 67 17.48 9.59 0.93
CA ILE A 67 16.03 9.66 1.16
C ILE A 67 15.58 11.09 1.45
N SER A 68 14.41 11.46 0.95
CA SER A 68 13.71 12.70 1.30
C SER A 68 12.29 12.39 1.78
N THR A 69 11.89 12.93 2.92
CA THR A 69 10.52 12.85 3.46
C THR A 69 9.73 14.15 3.29
N ASN A 70 10.29 15.14 2.60
CA ASN A 70 9.71 16.47 2.38
C ASN A 70 9.72 16.86 0.88
N SER A 71 9.26 15.93 0.04
CA SER A 71 9.08 16.12 -1.41
C SER A 71 10.34 16.61 -2.15
N GLY A 72 11.51 16.15 -1.72
CA GLY A 72 12.80 16.47 -2.33
C GLY A 72 13.45 17.78 -1.85
N ALA A 73 12.85 18.51 -0.90
CA ALA A 73 13.39 19.77 -0.40
C ALA A 73 14.66 19.59 0.46
N ALA A 74 14.77 18.48 1.21
CA ALA A 74 15.98 18.06 1.91
C ALA A 74 16.20 16.55 1.74
N TRP A 75 17.46 16.12 1.81
CA TRP A 75 17.87 14.74 1.59
C TRP A 75 18.81 14.27 2.70
N GLN A 76 18.67 13.02 3.12
CA GLN A 76 19.48 12.37 4.16
C GLN A 76 20.18 11.14 3.56
N ASP A 77 21.44 10.90 3.93
CA ASP A 77 22.18 9.73 3.49
C ASP A 77 21.65 8.45 4.16
N LEU A 78 21.27 7.47 3.34
CA LEU A 78 21.03 6.09 3.76
C LEU A 78 22.32 5.26 3.69
N TRP A 79 23.19 5.58 2.72
CA TRP A 79 24.46 4.92 2.46
C TRP A 79 25.37 5.86 1.67
N SER A 80 26.68 5.80 1.92
CA SER A 80 27.70 6.52 1.16
C SER A 80 29.01 5.74 1.06
N GLN A 81 29.73 5.93 -0.04
CA GLN A 81 31.08 5.38 -0.27
C GLN A 81 31.90 6.33 -1.16
N PRO A 82 33.07 6.82 -0.69
CA PRO A 82 34.02 7.54 -1.55
C PRO A 82 34.75 6.59 -2.49
N GLY A 83 35.23 7.11 -3.63
CA GLY A 83 36.11 6.39 -4.52
C GLY A 83 37.44 5.98 -3.89
N SER A 84 38.07 4.95 -4.45
CA SER A 84 39.30 4.35 -3.92
C SER A 84 40.59 5.08 -4.31
N GLY A 85 40.53 6.03 -5.25
CA GLY A 85 41.71 6.59 -5.93
C GLY A 85 42.34 5.62 -6.95
N SER A 86 41.67 4.50 -7.25
CA SER A 86 42.12 3.44 -8.14
C SER A 86 40.92 2.79 -8.85
N SER A 87 41.12 1.64 -9.50
CA SER A 87 40.10 0.90 -10.27
C SER A 87 38.85 0.46 -9.50
N GLY A 88 38.86 0.55 -8.16
CA GLY A 88 37.72 0.20 -7.33
C GLY A 88 37.36 -1.28 -7.40
N GLU A 89 36.08 -1.57 -7.65
CA GLU A 89 35.48 -2.88 -7.47
C GLU A 89 35.45 -3.68 -8.79
N SER A 90 35.80 -4.98 -8.71
CA SER A 90 35.74 -5.89 -9.87
C SER A 90 34.34 -6.45 -10.15
N PHE A 91 33.48 -6.50 -9.12
CA PHE A 91 32.16 -7.13 -9.17
C PHE A 91 31.10 -6.25 -8.48
N PHE A 92 29.83 -6.45 -8.83
CA PHE A 92 28.72 -5.83 -8.10
C PHE A 92 28.58 -6.41 -6.69
N THR A 93 28.33 -5.54 -5.72
CA THR A 93 28.01 -5.88 -4.34
C THR A 93 26.58 -5.44 -4.01
N ARG A 94 25.80 -6.30 -3.34
CA ARG A 94 24.45 -5.96 -2.87
C ARG A 94 24.52 -5.11 -1.61
N ILE A 95 23.94 -3.91 -1.67
CA ILE A 95 23.72 -3.04 -0.50
C ILE A 95 22.26 -3.11 -0.10
N THR A 96 22.00 -3.10 1.21
CA THR A 96 20.67 -3.25 1.80
C THR A 96 20.55 -2.36 3.03
N ASN A 97 19.67 -1.35 2.99
CA ASN A 97 19.47 -0.37 4.05
C ASN A 97 18.04 -0.47 4.61
N SER A 98 17.91 -0.55 5.93
CA SER A 98 16.60 -0.46 6.60
C SER A 98 16.01 0.95 6.43
N LEU A 99 14.72 1.01 6.12
CA LEU A 99 13.94 2.26 6.08
C LEU A 99 12.97 2.37 7.27
N SER A 100 13.10 1.50 8.27
CA SER A 100 12.22 1.41 9.44
C SER A 100 12.06 2.74 10.20
N ALA A 101 13.10 3.55 10.27
CA ALA A 101 13.11 4.88 10.91
C ALA A 101 12.17 5.91 10.23
N TYR A 102 11.73 5.64 9.00
CA TYR A 102 10.87 6.51 8.20
C TYR A 102 9.44 5.96 8.05
N ALA A 103 9.08 4.93 8.83
CA ALA A 103 7.76 4.31 8.79
C ALA A 103 6.63 5.33 9.04
N GLY A 104 5.59 5.30 8.19
CA GLY A 104 4.47 6.25 8.22
C GLY A 104 4.70 7.56 7.45
N ALA A 105 5.92 7.81 6.95
CA ALA A 105 6.23 8.95 6.10
C ALA A 105 6.10 8.59 4.61
N LEU A 106 5.68 9.58 3.81
CA LEU A 106 5.87 9.56 2.35
C LEU A 106 7.31 9.96 2.05
N ALA A 107 7.99 9.16 1.23
CA ALA A 107 9.40 9.35 0.91
C ALA A 107 9.69 9.22 -0.59
N GLN A 108 10.75 9.91 -1.01
CA GLN A 108 11.42 9.72 -2.30
C GLN A 108 12.85 9.24 -2.06
N VAL A 109 13.39 8.45 -2.99
CA VAL A 109 14.77 7.95 -2.96
C VAL A 109 15.51 8.43 -4.19
N ARG A 110 16.77 8.83 -4.01
CA ARG A 110 17.69 9.12 -5.11
C ARG A 110 19.05 8.48 -4.85
N PHE A 111 19.78 8.26 -5.93
CA PHE A 111 21.21 7.98 -5.89
C PHE A 111 21.95 9.21 -6.40
N VAL A 112 23.12 9.45 -5.82
CA VAL A 112 23.98 10.58 -6.20
C VAL A 112 25.41 10.08 -6.38
N TYR A 113 26.09 10.63 -7.38
CA TYR A 113 27.54 10.56 -7.49
C TYR A 113 28.05 11.99 -7.40
N ASP A 114 28.47 12.40 -6.20
CA ASP A 114 28.92 13.75 -5.87
C ASP A 114 30.34 14.00 -6.38
N PHE A 115 30.67 15.23 -6.76
CA PHE A 115 32.05 15.71 -6.88
C PHE A 115 32.34 16.75 -5.79
N THR A 116 33.13 16.35 -4.79
CA THR A 116 33.45 17.19 -3.63
C THR A 116 34.69 18.09 -3.82
N GLY A 117 35.31 18.08 -5.01
CA GLY A 117 36.43 18.96 -5.39
C GLY A 117 37.73 18.22 -5.75
N GLY A 118 38.73 18.95 -6.24
CA GLY A 118 40.07 18.40 -6.55
C GLY A 118 40.13 17.55 -7.83
N SER A 119 40.92 16.48 -7.81
CA SER A 119 41.09 15.59 -8.97
C SER A 119 39.97 14.55 -9.07
N TYR A 120 39.60 14.20 -10.31
CA TYR A 120 38.53 13.26 -10.63
C TYR A 120 38.88 12.44 -11.88
N TYR A 121 38.13 11.35 -12.11
CA TYR A 121 38.13 10.63 -13.38
C TYR A 121 36.98 11.16 -14.26
N PRO A 122 37.27 11.90 -15.35
CA PRO A 122 36.27 12.44 -16.27
C PRO A 122 35.67 11.41 -17.24
N GLN A 123 36.27 10.24 -17.36
CA GLN A 123 35.92 9.31 -18.44
C GLN A 123 34.53 8.68 -18.24
N THR A 124 33.81 8.53 -19.35
CA THR A 124 32.52 7.81 -19.43
C THR A 124 32.70 6.38 -19.96
N SER A 125 33.94 5.89 -20.04
CA SER A 125 34.28 4.54 -20.50
C SER A 125 33.99 3.47 -19.45
N ALA A 126 33.88 2.22 -19.92
CA ALA A 126 33.64 1.05 -19.09
C ALA A 126 34.50 0.97 -17.82
N GLY A 127 33.85 0.78 -16.67
CA GLY A 127 34.50 0.61 -15.38
C GLY A 127 35.00 1.91 -14.72
N VAL A 128 34.59 3.08 -15.20
CA VAL A 128 34.84 4.38 -14.54
C VAL A 128 33.56 4.87 -13.86
N GLY A 129 33.66 5.52 -12.70
CA GLY A 129 32.49 6.02 -11.99
C GLY A 129 31.64 4.93 -11.31
N LEU A 130 30.37 5.24 -11.06
CA LEU A 130 29.43 4.42 -10.29
C LEU A 130 28.45 3.69 -11.21
N TYR A 131 28.33 2.37 -11.04
CA TYR A 131 27.25 1.57 -11.62
C TYR A 131 26.25 1.13 -10.55
N LEU A 132 24.96 1.18 -10.89
CA LEU A 132 23.82 0.81 -10.04
C LEU A 132 22.85 -0.09 -10.81
N ASP A 133 22.37 -1.15 -10.17
CA ASP A 133 21.49 -2.15 -10.76
C ASP A 133 20.57 -2.78 -9.70
N ASP A 134 19.60 -3.60 -10.12
CA ASP A 134 18.69 -4.36 -9.26
C ASP A 134 18.00 -3.52 -8.15
N ILE A 135 17.72 -2.24 -8.43
CA ILE A 135 17.20 -1.28 -7.44
C ILE A 135 15.77 -1.69 -7.06
N ALA A 136 15.56 -2.01 -5.79
CA ALA A 136 14.29 -2.43 -5.24
C ALA A 136 14.00 -1.75 -3.90
N ILE A 137 12.75 -1.35 -3.68
CA ILE A 137 12.25 -0.96 -2.36
C ILE A 137 11.13 -1.94 -2.00
N SER A 138 11.31 -2.67 -0.90
CA SER A 138 10.39 -3.71 -0.46
C SER A 138 9.53 -3.23 0.72
N ASN A 139 8.39 -3.90 0.94
CA ASN A 139 7.45 -3.65 2.04
C ASN A 139 6.99 -2.19 2.18
N ALA A 140 6.91 -1.44 1.08
CA ALA A 140 6.38 -0.08 1.02
C ALA A 140 5.09 -0.05 0.18
N ASP A 141 4.21 0.91 0.44
CA ASP A 141 3.07 1.17 -0.44
C ASP A 141 3.43 2.28 -1.43
N GLN A 142 3.09 2.11 -2.71
CA GLN A 142 3.09 3.22 -3.66
C GLN A 142 1.69 3.86 -3.64
N PRO A 143 1.51 5.11 -3.17
CA PRO A 143 0.23 5.78 -3.24
C PRO A 143 -0.20 5.93 -4.70
N GLY A 144 -1.49 5.74 -4.96
CA GLY A 144 -2.10 6.08 -6.25
C GLY A 144 -2.22 7.60 -6.45
N ASN A 145 -3.07 8.01 -7.39
CA ASN A 145 -3.34 9.42 -7.66
C ASN A 145 -3.77 10.16 -6.39
N GLN A 146 -3.01 11.19 -6.03
CA GLN A 146 -3.26 12.00 -4.84
C GLN A 146 -4.32 13.07 -5.15
N LEU A 147 -5.36 13.13 -4.32
CA LEU A 147 -6.38 14.18 -4.37
C LEU A 147 -6.23 15.08 -3.13
N THR A 148 -5.92 16.35 -3.36
CA THR A 148 -5.83 17.36 -2.28
C THR A 148 -7.11 18.19 -2.26
N ASN A 149 -7.72 18.32 -1.09
CA ASN A 149 -8.86 19.20 -0.86
C ASN A 149 -8.54 20.15 0.30
N ASN A 150 -8.90 21.42 0.19
CA ASN A 150 -8.80 22.35 1.31
C ASN A 150 -9.93 22.11 2.31
N ILE A 151 -9.60 22.04 3.59
CA ILE A 151 -10.57 22.08 4.68
C ILE A 151 -10.90 23.56 4.92
N PRO A 152 -12.16 24.04 4.78
CA PRO A 152 -12.45 25.48 4.78
C PRO A 152 -12.06 26.22 6.07
N ALA A 153 -12.20 25.56 7.23
CA ALA A 153 -11.81 26.08 8.54
C ALA A 153 -11.70 24.95 9.57
N GLY A 154 -11.00 25.20 10.68
CA GLY A 154 -10.94 24.30 11.84
C GLY A 154 -9.90 23.18 11.74
N SER A 155 -10.02 22.21 12.64
CA SER A 155 -9.11 21.07 12.81
C SER A 155 -9.76 19.71 12.51
N SER A 156 -10.97 19.71 11.93
CA SER A 156 -11.76 18.52 11.65
C SER A 156 -12.30 18.53 10.22
N PHE A 157 -12.47 17.34 9.64
CA PHE A 157 -13.08 17.13 8.34
C PHE A 157 -13.83 15.80 8.35
N SER A 158 -14.85 15.68 7.49
CA SER A 158 -15.54 14.42 7.25
C SER A 158 -14.96 13.73 6.02
N PHE A 159 -14.76 12.42 6.11
CA PHE A 159 -14.29 11.58 5.01
C PHE A 159 -15.42 10.65 4.55
N TYR A 160 -15.91 10.85 3.33
CA TYR A 160 -17.00 10.07 2.72
C TYR A 160 -16.49 9.29 1.51
N PRO A 161 -15.84 8.13 1.71
CA PRO A 161 -15.33 7.31 0.62
C PRO A 161 -16.50 6.68 -0.16
N THR A 162 -16.43 6.77 -1.50
CA THR A 162 -17.42 6.18 -2.41
C THR A 162 -17.10 4.75 -2.83
N ASN A 163 -15.82 4.35 -2.76
CA ASN A 163 -15.34 3.03 -3.13
C ASN A 163 -14.76 2.30 -1.91
N THR A 164 -14.78 0.97 -1.95
CA THR A 164 -14.01 0.14 -1.01
C THR A 164 -12.53 0.11 -1.40
N GLY A 165 -11.66 -0.03 -0.41
CA GLY A 165 -10.21 -0.10 -0.59
C GLY A 165 -9.48 0.56 0.57
N ASP A 166 -8.15 0.60 0.47
CA ASP A 166 -7.32 1.35 1.40
C ASP A 166 -7.11 2.79 0.91
N TYR A 167 -7.36 3.73 1.81
CA TYR A 167 -7.09 5.14 1.61
C TYR A 167 -5.97 5.59 2.54
N LEU A 168 -5.08 6.43 2.02
CA LEU A 168 -4.09 7.13 2.83
C LEU A 168 -4.53 8.58 2.99
N LEU A 169 -4.87 8.96 4.22
CA LEU A 169 -5.22 10.33 4.58
C LEU A 169 -3.97 11.03 5.10
N HIS A 170 -3.67 12.19 4.52
CA HIS A 170 -2.51 13.01 4.88
C HIS A 170 -2.97 14.44 5.08
N LEU A 171 -2.45 15.11 6.11
CA LEU A 171 -2.92 16.42 6.55
C LEU A 171 -1.73 17.35 6.75
N ARG A 172 -1.91 18.63 6.40
CA ARG A 172 -0.97 19.70 6.72
C ARG A 172 -1.74 20.95 7.15
N ALA A 173 -1.17 21.71 8.08
CA ALA A 173 -1.76 22.99 8.46
C ALA A 173 -1.52 24.04 7.36
N GLN A 174 -2.55 24.83 7.07
CA GLN A 174 -2.44 26.04 6.27
C GLN A 174 -2.56 27.25 7.20
N LEU A 175 -1.62 28.17 7.11
CA LEU A 175 -1.62 29.44 7.84
C LEU A 175 -1.65 30.59 6.80
N PRO A 176 -2.06 31.80 7.19
CA PRO A 176 -1.98 32.96 6.30
C PRO A 176 -0.57 33.11 5.72
N GLY A 177 -0.46 33.04 4.39
CA GLY A 177 0.81 33.16 3.65
C GLY A 177 1.76 31.96 3.71
N ARG A 178 1.48 30.86 4.41
CA ARG A 178 2.35 29.67 4.43
C ARG A 178 1.62 28.35 4.66
N THR A 179 2.06 27.28 4.00
CA THR A 179 1.71 25.90 4.36
C THR A 179 2.81 25.33 5.27
N LEU A 180 2.44 24.56 6.28
CA LEU A 180 3.40 23.72 7.01
C LEU A 180 3.62 22.41 6.23
N ASP A 181 4.63 21.65 6.66
CA ASP A 181 4.88 20.31 6.15
C ASP A 181 3.69 19.37 6.43
N TRP A 182 3.63 18.27 5.69
CA TRP A 182 2.67 17.20 5.95
C TRP A 182 2.98 16.50 7.28
N GLY A 183 1.94 16.20 8.04
CA GLY A 183 2.02 15.45 9.30
C GLY A 183 2.23 13.95 9.07
N PRO A 184 1.85 13.07 10.02
CA PRO A 184 1.85 11.64 9.79
C PRO A 184 0.69 11.22 8.86
N SER A 185 0.90 10.14 8.10
CA SER A 185 -0.17 9.53 7.29
C SER A 185 -1.05 8.57 8.11
N LEU A 186 -2.37 8.62 7.89
CA LEU A 186 -3.36 7.71 8.48
C LEU A 186 -3.93 6.78 7.40
N ARG A 187 -3.82 5.46 7.58
CA ARG A 187 -4.49 4.48 6.71
C ARG A 187 -5.94 4.27 7.18
N VAL A 188 -6.88 4.32 6.24
CA VAL A 188 -8.29 4.01 6.45
C VAL A 188 -8.71 2.92 5.46
N THR A 189 -9.04 1.74 5.97
CA THR A 189 -9.58 0.65 5.15
C THR A 189 -11.10 0.76 5.07
N VAL A 190 -11.63 0.94 3.87
CA VAL A 190 -13.06 1.04 3.58
C VAL A 190 -13.54 -0.29 3.04
N ALA A 191 -14.39 -0.99 3.80
CA ALA A 191 -14.95 -2.27 3.43
C ALA A 191 -16.48 -2.20 3.36
N THR A 192 -17.09 -3.02 2.50
CA THR A 192 -18.54 -3.27 2.64
C THR A 192 -18.76 -4.12 3.88
N PRO A 193 -19.56 -3.66 4.87
CA PRO A 193 -19.83 -4.46 6.05
C PRO A 193 -20.51 -5.78 5.66
N PRO A 194 -20.30 -6.87 6.43
CA PRO A 194 -20.87 -8.16 6.10
C PRO A 194 -22.41 -8.10 6.09
N PRO A 195 -23.08 -8.96 5.30
CA PRO A 195 -24.51 -9.14 5.38
C PRO A 195 -24.90 -9.53 6.81
N SER A 196 -25.88 -8.83 7.37
CA SER A 196 -26.42 -9.12 8.70
C SER A 196 -27.92 -9.34 8.60
N VAL A 197 -28.42 -10.25 9.45
CA VAL A 197 -29.81 -10.71 9.42
C VAL A 197 -30.44 -10.49 10.77
N LEU A 198 -31.62 -9.86 10.80
CA LEU A 198 -32.35 -9.55 12.02
C LEU A 198 -33.81 -9.97 11.88
N LEU A 199 -34.38 -10.58 12.92
CA LEU A 199 -35.82 -10.88 12.94
C LEU A 199 -36.62 -9.57 12.96
N ALA A 200 -37.53 -9.42 11.99
CA ALA A 200 -38.32 -8.22 11.78
C ALA A 200 -39.63 -8.28 12.59
N GLY A 201 -39.50 -8.51 13.89
CA GLY A 201 -40.59 -8.69 14.84
C GLY A 201 -40.62 -10.09 15.46
N LYS A 202 -41.68 -10.36 16.25
CA LYS A 202 -41.90 -11.66 16.89
C LYS A 202 -42.35 -12.71 15.87
N PRO A 203 -41.96 -13.99 16.02
CA PRO A 203 -42.52 -15.09 15.23
C PRO A 203 -44.04 -15.15 15.35
N VAL A 204 -44.73 -15.50 14.27
CA VAL A 204 -46.19 -15.67 14.24
C VAL A 204 -46.51 -17.15 14.03
N LEU A 205 -47.42 -17.70 14.83
CA LEU A 205 -47.99 -19.03 14.64
C LEU A 205 -49.41 -18.88 14.09
N SER A 206 -49.68 -19.42 12.90
CA SER A 206 -51.01 -19.38 12.26
C SER A 206 -51.23 -20.61 11.40
N GLY A 207 -52.41 -21.22 11.44
CA GLY A 207 -52.76 -22.39 10.62
C GLY A 207 -51.81 -23.59 10.76
N GLY A 208 -51.18 -23.77 11.92
CA GLY A 208 -50.15 -24.80 12.13
C GLY A 208 -48.79 -24.51 11.47
N GLN A 209 -48.56 -23.28 10.98
CA GLN A 209 -47.29 -22.83 10.42
C GLN A 209 -46.67 -21.73 11.27
N ILE A 210 -45.34 -21.75 11.39
CA ILE A 210 -44.51 -20.68 11.94
C ILE A 210 -44.13 -19.74 10.78
N GLN A 211 -44.33 -18.44 10.95
CA GLN A 211 -43.85 -17.38 10.07
C GLN A 211 -42.80 -16.53 10.79
N LEU A 212 -41.68 -16.30 10.12
CA LEU A 212 -40.52 -15.54 10.58
C LEU A 212 -40.18 -14.48 9.54
N ASP A 213 -40.59 -13.23 9.77
CA ASP A 213 -40.10 -12.10 8.98
C ASP A 213 -38.68 -11.75 9.44
N PHE A 214 -37.82 -11.41 8.48
CA PHE A 214 -36.47 -10.93 8.78
C PHE A 214 -36.03 -9.87 7.78
N THR A 215 -35.23 -8.92 8.25
CA THR A 215 -34.50 -7.97 7.40
C THR A 215 -33.08 -8.45 7.15
N VAL A 216 -32.53 -8.02 6.01
CA VAL A 216 -31.13 -8.22 5.66
C VAL A 216 -30.50 -6.86 5.36
N ALA A 217 -29.50 -6.48 6.14
CA ALA A 217 -28.64 -5.34 5.82
C ALA A 217 -27.42 -5.81 5.02
N ASN A 218 -26.90 -4.95 4.14
CA ASN A 218 -25.79 -5.26 3.23
C ASN A 218 -26.04 -6.51 2.36
N TYR A 219 -27.27 -6.68 1.88
CA TYR A 219 -27.64 -7.81 1.02
C TYR A 219 -26.73 -7.91 -0.22
N ARG A 220 -26.38 -9.14 -0.60
CA ARG A 220 -25.55 -9.45 -1.77
C ARG A 220 -26.32 -10.37 -2.71
N THR A 221 -26.15 -10.16 -4.02
CA THR A 221 -26.67 -11.06 -5.06
C THR A 221 -26.20 -12.49 -4.80
N ASN A 222 -27.07 -13.48 -5.02
CA ASN A 222 -26.87 -14.89 -4.71
C ASN A 222 -26.86 -15.26 -3.21
N MET A 223 -27.29 -14.36 -2.31
CA MET A 223 -27.57 -14.75 -0.93
C MET A 223 -28.62 -15.87 -0.86
N THR A 224 -28.30 -16.91 -0.10
CA THR A 224 -29.20 -18.04 0.18
C THR A 224 -29.57 -18.08 1.65
N PHE A 225 -30.80 -18.52 1.94
CA PHE A 225 -31.33 -18.60 3.30
C PHE A 225 -31.66 -20.05 3.65
N GLN A 226 -31.34 -20.44 4.88
CA GLN A 226 -31.66 -21.73 5.46
C GLN A 226 -32.33 -21.53 6.82
N LEU A 227 -33.43 -22.23 7.04
CA LEU A 227 -34.04 -22.33 8.36
C LEU A 227 -33.50 -23.61 9.01
N TRP A 228 -33.00 -23.48 10.23
CA TRP A 228 -32.54 -24.60 11.04
C TRP A 228 -33.51 -24.77 12.21
N LYS A 229 -33.84 -26.02 12.55
CA LYS A 229 -34.84 -26.39 13.55
C LYS A 229 -34.24 -27.35 14.59
N ALA A 230 -34.70 -27.23 15.84
CA ALA A 230 -34.36 -28.14 16.93
C ALA A 230 -35.53 -28.26 17.93
N SER A 231 -35.63 -29.39 18.64
CA SER A 231 -36.62 -29.61 19.72
C SER A 231 -36.19 -29.01 21.08
N ASN A 232 -34.89 -28.72 21.20
CA ASN A 232 -34.24 -28.08 22.34
C ASN A 232 -33.20 -27.08 21.81
N ALA A 233 -33.14 -25.86 22.37
CA ALA A 233 -32.17 -24.83 21.97
C ALA A 233 -30.71 -25.29 22.08
N ASN A 234 -30.41 -26.15 23.06
CA ASN A 234 -29.08 -26.72 23.32
C ASN A 234 -28.86 -28.10 22.65
N GLY A 235 -29.83 -28.58 21.86
CA GLY A 235 -29.77 -29.87 21.19
C GLY A 235 -29.15 -29.81 19.79
N THR A 236 -29.21 -30.93 19.07
CA THR A 236 -28.81 -31.02 17.67
C THR A 236 -29.71 -30.14 16.80
N TRP A 237 -29.09 -29.31 15.97
CA TRP A 237 -29.77 -28.47 14.98
C TRP A 237 -29.66 -29.13 13.60
N ALA A 238 -30.77 -29.16 12.86
CA ALA A 238 -30.82 -29.66 11.48
C ALA A 238 -31.50 -28.63 10.55
N VAL A 239 -31.20 -28.70 9.25
CA VAL A 239 -31.90 -27.88 8.24
C VAL A 239 -33.37 -28.32 8.15
N ASP A 240 -34.28 -27.36 8.22
CA ASP A 240 -35.70 -27.58 7.99
C ASP A 240 -35.99 -27.51 6.49
N ASN A 241 -35.93 -28.67 5.83
CA ASN A 241 -36.22 -28.79 4.40
C ASN A 241 -37.69 -28.52 4.03
N SER A 242 -38.58 -28.31 5.01
CA SER A 242 -39.97 -27.87 4.77
C SER A 242 -40.14 -26.34 4.82
N ALA A 243 -39.07 -25.60 5.11
CA ALA A 243 -39.09 -24.15 5.16
C ALA A 243 -39.11 -23.52 3.75
N VAL A 244 -40.14 -22.72 3.49
CA VAL A 244 -40.29 -21.91 2.27
C VAL A 244 -39.88 -20.48 2.55
N PHE A 245 -39.07 -19.91 1.67
CA PHE A 245 -38.65 -18.51 1.73
C PHE A 245 -39.38 -17.68 0.69
N SER A 246 -39.91 -16.52 1.09
CA SER A 246 -40.51 -15.53 0.19
C SER A 246 -39.93 -14.14 0.42
N THR A 247 -39.82 -13.37 -0.67
CA THR A 247 -39.40 -11.97 -0.63
C THR A 247 -40.61 -11.10 -0.29
N LEU A 248 -40.50 -10.29 0.76
CA LEU A 248 -41.52 -9.30 1.12
C LEU A 248 -41.16 -7.92 0.56
N ILE A 249 -39.88 -7.56 0.63
CA ILE A 249 -39.31 -6.37 0.00
C ILE A 249 -37.97 -6.81 -0.63
N PRO A 250 -37.77 -6.63 -1.95
CA PRO A 250 -36.53 -7.03 -2.62
C PRO A 250 -35.27 -6.56 -1.89
N ASN A 251 -34.28 -7.45 -1.83
CA ASN A 251 -32.93 -7.20 -1.28
C ASN A 251 -32.88 -6.70 0.17
N SER A 252 -33.98 -6.77 0.95
CA SER A 252 -34.05 -6.10 2.25
C SER A 252 -34.98 -6.75 3.28
N LYS A 253 -36.11 -7.36 2.88
CA LYS A 253 -37.02 -8.06 3.79
C LYS A 253 -37.57 -9.35 3.19
N PHE A 254 -37.48 -10.43 3.96
CA PHE A 254 -37.90 -11.76 3.56
C PHE A 254 -38.73 -12.42 4.67
N ARG A 255 -39.40 -13.52 4.34
CA ARG A 255 -40.16 -14.36 5.27
C ARG A 255 -39.73 -15.81 5.10
N ALA A 256 -39.42 -16.48 6.21
CA ALA A 256 -39.38 -17.94 6.28
C ALA A 256 -40.72 -18.44 6.82
N THR A 257 -41.31 -19.45 6.17
CA THR A 257 -42.52 -20.13 6.64
C THR A 257 -42.28 -21.62 6.70
N THR A 258 -42.66 -22.29 7.80
CA THR A 258 -42.51 -23.75 7.97
C THR A 258 -43.67 -24.35 8.76
N SER A 259 -43.95 -25.63 8.56
CA SER A 259 -44.95 -26.36 9.34
C SER A 259 -44.45 -26.67 10.75
N THR A 260 -45.32 -26.56 11.75
CA THR A 260 -45.04 -27.11 13.09
C THR A 260 -45.05 -28.64 13.09
N ALA A 261 -45.73 -29.26 12.12
CA ALA A 261 -46.00 -30.71 12.09
C ALA A 261 -46.61 -31.23 13.41
N GLY A 262 -47.44 -30.42 14.07
CA GLY A 262 -48.06 -30.75 15.36
C GLY A 262 -47.13 -30.68 16.58
N ALA A 263 -45.87 -30.26 16.43
CA ALA A 263 -44.94 -30.14 17.54
C ALA A 263 -45.35 -29.03 18.51
N ALA A 264 -45.54 -29.37 19.79
CA ALA A 264 -45.92 -28.43 20.85
C ALA A 264 -44.86 -27.36 21.15
N ARG A 265 -43.58 -27.61 20.80
CA ARG A 265 -42.48 -26.66 20.91
C ARG A 265 -41.39 -26.96 19.87
N ALA A 266 -40.85 -25.92 19.24
CA ALA A 266 -39.68 -26.00 18.40
C ALA A 266 -38.86 -24.70 18.52
N PHE A 267 -37.55 -24.80 18.30
CA PHE A 267 -36.62 -23.69 18.23
C PHE A 267 -36.12 -23.53 16.80
N TYR A 268 -35.91 -22.28 16.38
CA TYR A 268 -35.54 -21.94 15.01
C TYR A 268 -34.31 -21.03 14.99
N ARG A 269 -33.43 -21.25 14.02
CA ARG A 269 -32.28 -20.39 13.68
C ARG A 269 -32.33 -20.09 12.20
N LEU A 270 -32.10 -18.83 11.85
CA LEU A 270 -31.97 -18.41 10.47
C LEU A 270 -30.48 -18.29 10.13
N LYS A 271 -30.06 -18.95 9.06
CA LYS A 271 -28.71 -18.82 8.49
C LYS A 271 -28.82 -18.21 7.11
N ALA A 272 -28.02 -17.17 6.86
CA ALA A 272 -27.76 -16.67 5.51
C ALA A 272 -26.34 -17.04 5.09
N SER A 273 -26.13 -17.30 3.80
CA SER A 273 -24.82 -17.52 3.19
C SER A 273 -24.75 -16.73 1.88
N TYR A 274 -23.55 -16.30 1.48
CA TYR A 274 -23.25 -15.55 0.26
C TYR A 274 -21.88 -15.98 -0.30
#